data_AF-A0A953TCL3-F1
#
_entry.id   AF-A0A953TCL3-F1
#
_cell.length_a   1.000
_cell.length_b   1.000
_cell.length_c   1.000
_cell.angle_alpha   90.00
_cell.angle_beta   90.00
_cell.angle_gamma   90.00
#
_symmetry.space_group_name_H-M   'P 1'
#
loop_
_entity.id
_entity.type
_entity.pdbx_description
1 polymer ?
#
loop_
_entity_poly.entity_id
_entity_poly.type
_entity_poly.pdbx_seq_one_letter_code
_entity_poly.pdbx_strand_id
1 'polypeptide(L)'
;MHWVFIGELHGSNETPAAFRDLVCDAMAQGKHVTVALERPTSEQAALDNILTAKDLSAAQELLLQLPGWKEVMDGRASKAMLRLLVSLRELRRLQPDVKVVAFDAPYAGPPAAAPREEAMGHALLSLSPAKPNDLVLILTGNLHAMQASKRGYDLAAMYLPPKQILSLEVTDRGGESWSESTEDGCGPSKGGVGDKGAKKPYGIFLDPSLAPFGKVDGVLSLGVPLTSSPPAAGEPSPIPACRKKFLSEHQTVPKNP
;
A
#
# COMPACT_ATOMS: atom_id res chain seq x y z
N MET A 1 -17.75 -1.92 -12.57
CA MET A 1 -16.56 -2.13 -11.71
C MET A 1 -16.20 -0.76 -11.15
N HIS A 2 -16.16 -0.63 -9.83
CA HIS A 2 -15.97 0.68 -9.18
C HIS A 2 -14.86 0.69 -8.14
N TRP A 3 -14.54 -0.46 -7.52
CA TRP A 3 -13.40 -0.60 -6.61
C TRP A 3 -12.42 -1.62 -7.18
N VAL A 4 -11.14 -1.24 -7.23
CA VAL A 4 -10.07 -2.14 -7.64
C VAL A 4 -9.04 -2.20 -6.53
N PHE A 5 -8.91 -3.36 -5.91
CA PHE A 5 -7.88 -3.64 -4.92
C PHE A 5 -6.60 -4.08 -5.62
N ILE A 6 -5.51 -3.42 -5.24
CA ILE A 6 -4.15 -3.83 -5.50
C ILE A 6 -3.58 -4.24 -4.15
N GLY A 7 -3.72 -5.53 -3.83
CA GLY A 7 -3.16 -6.15 -2.65
C GLY A 7 -1.66 -6.35 -2.83
N GLU A 8 -0.83 -5.90 -1.90
CA GLU A 8 0.62 -5.96 -2.01
C GLU A 8 1.35 -6.50 -0.78
N LEU A 9 2.64 -6.77 -0.96
CA LEU A 9 3.62 -6.89 0.12
C LEU A 9 4.28 -5.52 0.34
N HIS A 10 4.03 -4.92 1.50
CA HIS A 10 4.53 -3.59 1.83
C HIS A 10 6.04 -3.45 1.72
N GLY A 11 6.47 -2.19 1.51
CA GLY A 11 7.86 -1.78 1.67
C GLY A 11 8.74 -2.04 0.46
N SER A 12 8.18 -2.27 -0.73
CA SER A 12 8.92 -2.32 -1.99
C SER A 12 9.00 -0.96 -2.68
N ASN A 13 9.92 -0.80 -3.63
CA ASN A 13 9.94 0.36 -4.52
C ASN A 13 8.98 0.18 -5.71
N GLU A 14 8.75 -1.07 -6.12
CA GLU A 14 8.13 -1.44 -7.38
C GLU A 14 6.61 -1.37 -7.31
N THR A 15 5.98 -1.86 -6.24
CA THR A 15 4.51 -1.84 -6.13
C THR A 15 3.94 -0.41 -6.15
N PRO A 16 4.44 0.56 -5.35
CA PRO A 16 3.92 1.93 -5.42
C PRO A 16 4.16 2.59 -6.79
N ALA A 17 5.23 2.21 -7.51
CA ALA A 17 5.49 2.70 -8.87
C ALA A 17 4.50 2.10 -9.89
N ALA A 18 4.25 0.79 -9.85
CA ALA A 18 3.24 0.15 -10.69
C ALA A 18 1.83 0.67 -10.39
N PHE A 19 1.52 0.93 -9.12
CA PHE A 19 0.25 1.53 -8.71
C PHE A 19 0.06 2.95 -9.29
N ARG A 20 1.11 3.79 -9.28
CA ARG A 20 1.10 5.08 -9.99
C ARG A 20 0.75 4.90 -11.47
N ASP A 21 1.33 3.90 -12.13
CA ASP A 21 1.09 3.64 -13.55
C ASP A 21 -0.36 3.23 -13.81
N LEU A 22 -0.95 2.40 -12.94
CA LEU A 22 -2.38 2.07 -13.01
C LEU A 22 -3.29 3.30 -12.84
N VAL A 23 -2.93 4.23 -11.94
CA VAL A 23 -3.65 5.51 -11.79
C VAL A 23 -3.56 6.32 -13.08
N CYS A 24 -2.36 6.47 -13.64
CA CYS A 24 -2.15 7.19 -14.90
C CYS A 24 -2.93 6.56 -16.07
N ASP A 25 -2.90 5.23 -16.20
CA ASP A 25 -3.62 4.51 -17.24
C ASP A 25 -5.14 4.67 -17.09
N ALA A 26 -5.67 4.56 -15.87
CA ALA A 26 -7.10 4.77 -15.61
C ALA A 26 -7.54 6.19 -15.99
N MET A 27 -6.73 7.20 -15.66
CA MET A 27 -6.99 8.59 -16.05
C MET A 27 -6.95 8.77 -17.58
N ALA A 28 -5.97 8.16 -18.26
CA ALA A 28 -5.87 8.20 -19.72
C ALA A 28 -7.08 7.55 -20.42
N GLN A 29 -7.73 6.58 -19.75
CA GLN A 29 -8.99 5.95 -20.17
C GLN A 29 -10.25 6.73 -19.76
N GLY A 30 -10.10 7.97 -19.27
CA GLY A 30 -11.21 8.86 -18.92
C GLY A 30 -11.91 8.51 -17.59
N LYS A 31 -11.25 7.78 -16.69
CA LYS A 31 -11.79 7.50 -15.35
C LYS A 31 -11.58 8.68 -14.42
N HIS A 32 -12.52 8.88 -13.51
CA HIS A 32 -12.38 9.79 -12.37
C HIS A 32 -11.85 8.98 -11.19
N VAL A 33 -10.53 9.09 -10.96
CA VAL A 33 -9.84 8.22 -10.01
C VAL A 33 -9.84 8.82 -8.61
N THR A 34 -10.33 8.05 -7.64
CA THR A 34 -10.03 8.23 -6.22
C THR A 34 -9.00 7.18 -5.82
N VAL A 35 -7.84 7.61 -5.34
CA VAL A 35 -6.81 6.74 -4.82
C VAL A 35 -7.05 6.52 -3.33
N ALA A 36 -7.29 5.27 -2.92
CA ALA A 36 -7.42 4.91 -1.52
C ALA A 36 -6.13 4.22 -1.04
N LEU A 37 -5.51 4.77 0.01
CA LEU A 37 -4.28 4.24 0.58
C LEU A 37 -4.56 3.69 1.98
N GLU A 38 -3.94 2.56 2.31
CA GLU A 38 -3.96 1.98 3.66
C GLU A 38 -3.14 2.84 4.64
N ARG A 39 -3.67 4.02 4.92
CA ARG A 39 -3.18 5.00 5.89
C ARG A 39 -4.29 5.29 6.90
N PRO A 40 -3.95 5.61 8.16
CA PRO A 40 -4.94 5.97 9.16
C PRO A 40 -5.75 7.19 8.71
N THR A 41 -7.06 7.14 8.87
CA THR A 41 -7.97 8.26 8.56
C THR A 41 -7.60 9.57 9.28
N SER A 42 -6.90 9.50 10.41
CA SER A 42 -6.34 10.68 11.11
C SER A 42 -5.26 11.43 10.30
N GLU A 43 -4.68 10.81 9.26
CA GLU A 43 -3.67 11.43 8.39
C GLU A 43 -4.27 12.16 7.19
N GLN A 44 -5.59 12.09 6.97
CA GLN A 44 -6.25 12.60 5.76
C GLN A 44 -5.88 14.06 5.45
N ALA A 45 -5.89 14.93 6.45
CA ALA A 45 -5.57 16.35 6.26
C ALA A 45 -4.14 16.57 5.75
N ALA A 46 -3.17 15.75 6.18
CA ALA A 46 -1.80 15.84 5.70
C ALA A 46 -1.66 15.29 4.28
N LEU A 47 -2.37 14.22 3.93
CA LEU A 47 -2.41 13.69 2.56
C LEU A 47 -3.00 14.73 1.58
N ASP A 48 -4.10 15.37 1.95
CA ASP A 48 -4.71 16.46 1.16
C ASP A 48 -3.74 17.64 1.01
N ASN A 49 -2.99 17.95 2.07
CA ASN A 49 -2.00 19.03 2.04
C ASN A 49 -0.84 18.72 1.07
N ILE A 50 -0.36 17.46 0.99
CA ILE A 50 0.64 17.08 -0.03
C ILE A 50 0.13 17.37 -1.44
N LEU A 51 -1.14 17.09 -1.71
CA LEU A 51 -1.73 17.29 -3.05
C LEU A 51 -1.94 18.76 -3.42
N THR A 52 -2.13 19.65 -2.43
CA THR A 52 -2.67 21.00 -2.66
C THR A 52 -1.78 22.15 -2.20
N ALA A 53 -0.84 21.90 -1.28
CA ALA A 53 0.03 22.94 -0.72
C ALA A 53 0.82 23.66 -1.80
N LYS A 54 1.05 24.97 -1.65
CA LYS A 54 1.96 25.72 -2.54
C LYS A 54 3.42 25.31 -2.33
N ASP A 55 3.80 25.15 -1.08
CA ASP A 55 5.10 24.64 -0.66
C ASP A 55 5.01 23.14 -0.40
N LEU A 56 5.49 22.35 -1.36
CA LEU A 56 5.51 20.89 -1.24
C LEU A 56 6.48 20.44 -0.15
N SER A 57 7.63 21.10 0.01
CA SER A 57 8.64 20.71 0.98
C SER A 57 8.09 20.85 2.40
N ALA A 58 7.44 21.98 2.72
CA ALA A 58 6.78 22.16 4.01
C ALA A 58 5.66 21.13 4.26
N ALA A 59 4.89 20.79 3.22
CA ALA A 59 3.85 19.76 3.33
C ALA A 59 4.43 18.36 3.60
N GLN A 60 5.55 18.02 2.95
CA GLN A 60 6.28 16.77 3.20
C GLN A 60 6.83 16.74 4.63
N GLU A 61 7.44 17.82 5.11
CA GLU A 61 7.93 17.91 6.49
C GLU A 61 6.82 17.65 7.52
N LEU A 62 5.64 18.28 7.33
CA LEU A 62 4.48 18.05 8.21
C LEU A 62 4.00 16.60 8.18
N LEU A 63 3.89 15.99 6.99
CA LEU A 63 3.51 14.58 6.86
C LEU A 63 4.50 13.67 7.59
N LEU A 64 5.80 13.90 7.41
CA LEU A 64 6.87 13.08 7.99
C LEU A 64 6.98 13.22 9.52
N GLN A 65 6.34 14.23 10.13
CA GLN A 65 6.23 14.33 11.59
C GLN A 65 5.05 13.56 12.18
N LEU A 66 4.11 13.05 11.36
CA LEU A 66 3.00 12.26 11.87
C LEU A 66 3.49 10.93 12.47
N PRO A 67 2.89 10.43 13.57
CA PRO A 67 3.32 9.19 14.22
C PRO A 67 3.40 7.99 13.26
N GLY A 68 2.40 7.85 12.38
CA GLY A 68 2.37 6.77 11.38
C GLY A 68 3.48 6.85 10.32
N TRP A 69 4.16 7.99 10.17
CA TRP A 69 5.30 8.16 9.27
C TRP A 69 6.64 8.12 9.99
N LYS A 70 6.66 8.61 11.23
CA LYS A 70 7.86 8.78 12.04
C LYS A 70 8.24 7.54 12.84
N GLU A 71 7.25 6.76 13.29
CA GLU A 71 7.44 5.69 14.28
C GLU A 71 7.17 4.29 13.72
N VAL A 72 6.25 4.17 12.77
CA VAL A 72 5.84 2.87 12.18
C VAL A 72 6.85 2.42 11.12
N MET A 73 7.26 1.16 11.15
CA MET A 73 8.34 0.62 10.33
C MET A 73 7.91 -0.58 9.47
N ASP A 74 6.63 -0.68 9.12
CA ASP A 74 6.04 -1.79 8.37
C ASP A 74 6.04 -1.62 6.83
N GLY A 75 6.65 -0.53 6.33
CA GLY A 75 6.73 -0.23 4.89
C GLY A 75 5.62 0.68 4.34
N ARG A 76 4.52 0.90 5.09
CA ARG A 76 3.41 1.78 4.63
C ARG A 76 3.77 3.27 4.65
N ALA A 77 4.86 3.64 5.32
CA ALA A 77 5.42 5.01 5.38
C ALA A 77 6.78 5.13 4.65
N SER A 78 6.99 4.32 3.61
CA SER A 78 8.26 4.25 2.92
C SER A 78 8.52 5.43 1.97
N LYS A 79 9.78 5.61 1.55
CA LYS A 79 10.16 6.57 0.51
C LYS A 79 9.40 6.36 -0.80
N ALA A 80 9.08 5.12 -1.17
CA ALA A 80 8.28 4.81 -2.34
C ALA A 80 6.85 5.34 -2.22
N MET A 81 6.23 5.22 -1.04
CA MET A 81 4.92 5.80 -0.77
C MET A 81 4.94 7.33 -0.81
N LEU A 82 5.99 7.97 -0.27
CA LEU A 82 6.15 9.43 -0.40
C LEU A 82 6.28 9.85 -1.88
N ARG A 83 7.06 9.11 -2.68
CA ARG A 83 7.16 9.36 -4.13
C ARG A 83 5.85 9.13 -4.87
N LEU A 84 5.05 8.14 -4.46
CA LEU A 84 3.70 7.93 -4.98
C LEU A 84 2.84 9.18 -4.72
N LEU A 85 2.80 9.69 -3.49
CA LEU A 85 2.03 10.91 -3.17
C LEU A 85 2.45 12.13 -4.00
N VAL A 86 3.76 12.34 -4.17
CA VAL A 86 4.28 13.41 -5.05
C VAL A 86 3.88 13.19 -6.51
N SER A 87 3.91 11.94 -6.98
CA SER A 87 3.48 11.62 -8.35
C SER A 87 1.98 11.86 -8.54
N LEU A 88 1.15 11.53 -7.55
CA LEU A 88 -0.30 11.79 -7.57
C LEU A 88 -0.62 13.30 -7.57
N ARG A 89 0.18 14.10 -6.86
CA ARG A 89 0.12 15.56 -6.93
C ARG A 89 0.36 16.06 -8.36
N GLU A 90 1.36 15.54 -9.05
CA GLU A 90 1.63 15.94 -10.44
C GLU A 90 0.52 15.46 -11.40
N LEU A 91 0.01 14.24 -11.23
CA LEU A 91 -1.14 13.74 -11.99
C LEU A 91 -2.40 14.59 -11.79
N ARG A 92 -2.63 15.09 -10.57
CA ARG A 92 -3.73 16.01 -10.26
C ARG A 92 -3.68 17.32 -11.06
N ARG A 93 -2.50 17.74 -11.54
CA ARG A 93 -2.38 18.92 -12.42
C ARG A 93 -2.96 18.65 -13.82
N LEU A 94 -2.98 17.38 -14.24
CA LEU A 94 -3.59 16.94 -15.49
C LEU A 94 -5.11 16.72 -15.31
N GLN A 95 -5.51 16.17 -14.17
CA GLN A 95 -6.91 15.95 -13.81
C GLN A 95 -7.17 16.41 -12.36
N PRO A 96 -7.72 17.63 -12.18
CA PRO A 96 -7.95 18.22 -10.85
C PRO A 96 -8.87 17.42 -9.92
N ASP A 97 -9.55 16.39 -10.43
CA ASP A 97 -10.45 15.53 -9.65
C ASP A 97 -9.76 14.34 -8.97
N VAL A 98 -8.46 14.09 -9.21
CA VAL A 98 -7.72 13.02 -8.52
C VAL A 98 -7.66 13.30 -7.02
N LYS A 99 -8.27 12.42 -6.22
CA LYS A 99 -8.29 12.49 -4.75
C LYS A 99 -7.44 11.38 -4.15
N VAL A 100 -6.83 11.63 -2.99
CA VAL A 100 -6.22 10.61 -2.16
C VAL A 100 -7.02 10.50 -0.86
N VAL A 101 -7.41 9.29 -0.50
CA VAL A 101 -8.17 9.01 0.73
C VAL A 101 -7.44 7.97 1.58
N ALA A 102 -7.31 8.26 2.86
CA ALA A 102 -6.91 7.31 3.88
C ALA A 102 -8.15 6.50 4.31
N PHE A 103 -8.02 5.17 4.41
CA PHE A 103 -9.15 4.31 4.79
C PHE A 103 -8.87 3.37 5.97
N ASP A 104 -7.66 3.36 6.53
CA ASP A 104 -7.34 2.53 7.69
C ASP A 104 -7.96 3.10 8.97
N ALA A 105 -8.34 2.22 9.89
CA ALA A 105 -8.91 2.60 11.16
C ALA A 105 -7.90 3.46 11.97
N PRO A 106 -8.36 4.46 12.75
CA PRO A 106 -7.46 5.26 13.58
C PRO A 106 -6.61 4.39 14.52
N TYR A 107 -5.33 4.74 14.68
CA TYR A 107 -4.46 4.14 15.68
C TYR A 107 -4.94 4.52 17.09
N ALA A 108 -5.66 3.62 17.77
CA ALA A 108 -6.09 3.77 19.16
C ALA A 108 -5.72 2.52 19.99
N GLY A 109 -4.49 2.02 19.80
CA GLY A 109 -4.08 0.68 20.22
C GLY A 109 -4.38 -0.38 19.14
N PRO A 110 -4.07 -1.67 19.35
CA PRO A 110 -4.38 -2.70 18.38
C PRO A 110 -5.90 -2.91 18.35
N PRO A 111 -6.64 -2.49 17.30
CA PRO A 111 -8.01 -2.95 17.15
C PRO A 111 -7.98 -4.47 17.03
N ALA A 112 -9.01 -5.14 17.55
CA ALA A 112 -9.24 -6.52 17.16
C ALA A 112 -9.33 -6.58 15.62
N ALA A 113 -8.72 -7.60 15.03
CA ALA A 113 -8.57 -7.66 13.58
C ALA A 113 -9.90 -7.53 12.83
N ALA A 114 -10.97 -8.18 13.32
CA ALA A 114 -12.29 -8.13 12.71
C ALA A 114 -12.90 -6.70 12.66
N PRO A 115 -13.01 -5.95 13.79
CA PRO A 115 -13.44 -4.54 13.74
C PRO A 115 -12.60 -3.64 12.82
N ARG A 116 -11.29 -3.89 12.68
CA ARG A 116 -10.44 -3.13 11.76
C ARG A 116 -10.82 -3.39 10.29
N GLU A 117 -10.99 -4.65 9.91
CA GLU A 117 -11.43 -5.02 8.55
C GLU A 117 -12.79 -4.41 8.21
N GLU A 118 -13.75 -4.49 9.13
CA GLU A 118 -15.07 -3.88 8.97
C GLU A 118 -14.98 -2.37 8.79
N ALA A 119 -14.20 -1.68 9.62
CA ALA A 119 -14.01 -0.24 9.53
C ALA A 119 -13.37 0.17 8.19
N MET A 120 -12.35 -0.56 7.73
CA MET A 120 -11.73 -0.33 6.42
C MET A 120 -12.72 -0.55 5.27
N GLY A 121 -13.48 -1.63 5.32
CA GLY A 121 -14.51 -1.96 4.35
C GLY A 121 -15.58 -0.87 4.26
N HIS A 122 -16.10 -0.40 5.40
CA HIS A 122 -17.07 0.68 5.45
C HIS A 122 -16.51 2.03 5.01
N ALA A 123 -15.25 2.34 5.32
CA ALA A 123 -14.60 3.54 4.81
C ALA A 123 -14.54 3.54 3.28
N LEU A 124 -14.15 2.41 2.66
CA LEU A 124 -14.11 2.25 1.20
C LEU A 124 -15.50 2.28 0.57
N LEU A 125 -16.49 1.65 1.22
CA LEU A 125 -17.88 1.68 0.78
C LEU A 125 -18.44 3.11 0.81
N SER A 126 -18.08 3.90 1.82
CA SER A 126 -18.56 5.28 1.98
C SER A 126 -18.17 6.21 0.83
N LEU A 127 -17.09 5.89 0.10
CA LEU A 127 -16.66 6.64 -1.09
C LEU A 127 -17.72 6.66 -2.21
N SER A 128 -18.64 5.69 -2.20
CA SER A 128 -19.88 5.65 -3.00
C SER A 128 -19.74 6.20 -4.44
N PRO A 129 -18.84 5.63 -5.27
CA PRO A 129 -18.68 6.03 -6.67
C PRO A 129 -20.04 5.95 -7.37
N ALA A 130 -20.48 7.08 -7.93
CA ALA A 130 -21.87 7.24 -8.38
C ALA A 130 -21.98 7.21 -9.91
N LYS A 131 -20.93 7.63 -10.62
CA LYS A 131 -20.91 7.68 -12.09
C LYS A 131 -20.23 6.42 -12.66
N PRO A 132 -20.60 5.97 -13.87
CA PRO A 132 -19.94 4.83 -14.54
C PRO A 132 -18.42 4.96 -14.73
N ASN A 133 -17.90 6.19 -14.73
CA ASN A 133 -16.47 6.48 -14.86
C ASN A 133 -15.75 6.72 -13.53
N ASP A 134 -16.47 6.76 -12.41
CA ASP A 134 -15.84 6.89 -11.10
C ASP A 134 -15.19 5.55 -10.72
N LEU A 135 -13.91 5.62 -10.36
CA LEU A 135 -13.09 4.47 -10.02
C LEU A 135 -12.32 4.74 -8.73
N VAL A 136 -12.44 3.83 -7.77
CA VAL A 136 -11.61 3.78 -6.57
C VAL A 136 -10.49 2.77 -6.81
N LEU A 137 -9.26 3.26 -6.94
CA LEU A 137 -8.06 2.41 -6.98
C LEU A 137 -7.48 2.33 -5.57
N ILE A 138 -7.34 1.13 -5.03
CA ILE A 138 -7.02 0.89 -3.62
C ILE A 138 -5.66 0.19 -3.55
N LEU A 139 -4.71 0.79 -2.82
CA LEU A 139 -3.43 0.15 -2.49
C LEU A 139 -3.44 -0.28 -1.03
N THR A 140 -3.28 -1.58 -0.78
CA THR A 140 -3.42 -2.18 0.56
C THR A 140 -2.63 -3.47 0.68
N GLY A 141 -2.42 -3.97 1.88
CA GLY A 141 -1.81 -5.29 2.10
C GLY A 141 -2.65 -6.43 1.52
N ASN A 142 -1.99 -7.50 1.04
CA ASN A 142 -2.64 -8.68 0.43
C ASN A 142 -3.82 -9.24 1.24
N LEU A 143 -3.73 -9.23 2.57
CA LEU A 143 -4.79 -9.73 3.45
C LEU A 143 -6.11 -8.96 3.24
N HIS A 144 -6.06 -7.63 3.24
CA HIS A 144 -7.25 -6.78 3.17
C HIS A 144 -7.98 -6.89 1.83
N ALA A 145 -7.27 -7.28 0.78
CA ALA A 145 -7.78 -7.42 -0.58
C ALA A 145 -8.51 -8.75 -0.82
N MET A 146 -8.42 -9.76 0.05
CA MET A 146 -9.01 -11.08 -0.24
C MET A 146 -10.52 -11.07 -0.09
N GLN A 147 -11.19 -11.84 -0.96
CA GLN A 147 -12.64 -12.05 -0.99
C GLN A 147 -13.05 -13.35 -0.30
N ALA A 148 -12.35 -13.70 0.78
CA ALA A 148 -12.66 -14.85 1.62
C ALA A 148 -12.27 -14.56 3.07
N SER A 149 -13.10 -15.02 4.00
CA SER A 149 -12.85 -14.85 5.43
C SER A 149 -11.53 -15.53 5.83
N LYS A 150 -10.80 -14.91 6.75
CA LYS A 150 -9.54 -15.45 7.29
C LYS A 150 -9.57 -15.33 8.80
N ARG A 151 -9.06 -16.35 9.50
CA ARG A 151 -9.02 -16.37 10.98
C ARG A 151 -10.39 -16.11 11.64
N GLY A 152 -11.48 -16.49 10.98
CA GLY A 152 -12.85 -16.40 11.52
C GLY A 152 -13.56 -15.05 11.32
N TYR A 153 -13.02 -14.15 10.50
CA TYR A 153 -13.67 -12.86 10.18
C TYR A 153 -13.53 -12.49 8.70
N ASP A 154 -14.41 -11.60 8.24
CA ASP A 154 -14.40 -11.06 6.89
C ASP A 154 -13.34 -9.97 6.74
N LEU A 155 -12.76 -9.89 5.54
CA LEU A 155 -11.69 -8.93 5.21
C LEU A 155 -12.28 -7.70 4.51
N ALA A 156 -11.55 -6.58 4.50
CA ALA A 156 -12.05 -5.29 4.02
C ALA A 156 -12.77 -5.37 2.65
N ALA A 157 -12.22 -6.13 1.69
CA ALA A 157 -12.83 -6.31 0.36
C ALA A 157 -14.23 -6.96 0.38
N MET A 158 -14.55 -7.76 1.39
CA MET A 158 -15.84 -8.46 1.51
C MET A 158 -17.01 -7.57 1.94
N TYR A 159 -16.72 -6.37 2.46
CA TYR A 159 -17.74 -5.39 2.84
C TYR A 159 -18.22 -4.53 1.64
N LEU A 160 -17.68 -4.78 0.45
CA LEU A 160 -18.04 -4.08 -0.78
C LEU A 160 -18.95 -4.93 -1.67
N PRO A 161 -19.72 -4.32 -2.60
CA PRO A 161 -20.61 -5.09 -3.47
C PRO A 161 -19.83 -6.03 -4.40
N PRO A 162 -20.01 -7.36 -4.33
CA PRO A 162 -19.12 -8.33 -4.99
C PRO A 162 -19.11 -8.23 -6.52
N LYS A 163 -20.15 -7.67 -7.15
CA LYS A 163 -20.20 -7.45 -8.61
C LYS A 163 -19.53 -6.14 -9.05
N GLN A 164 -18.99 -5.37 -8.11
CA GLN A 164 -18.39 -4.06 -8.36
C GLN A 164 -16.92 -3.97 -7.91
N ILE A 165 -16.36 -5.07 -7.40
CA ILE A 165 -14.96 -5.19 -6.98
C ILE A 165 -14.14 -6.01 -7.97
N LEU A 166 -12.91 -5.57 -8.20
CA LEU A 166 -11.83 -6.35 -8.81
C LEU A 166 -10.71 -6.40 -7.78
N SER A 167 -10.29 -7.58 -7.37
CA SER A 167 -9.16 -7.74 -6.46
C SER A 167 -8.00 -8.43 -7.16
N LEU A 168 -6.84 -7.78 -7.12
CA LEU A 168 -5.59 -8.29 -7.68
C LEU A 168 -4.57 -8.43 -6.57
N GLU A 169 -3.91 -9.57 -6.52
CA GLU A 169 -2.73 -9.79 -5.69
C GLU A 169 -1.48 -9.39 -6.49
N VAL A 170 -0.62 -8.57 -5.93
CA VAL A 170 0.65 -8.20 -6.58
C VAL A 170 1.63 -9.34 -6.42
N THR A 171 2.22 -9.74 -7.55
CA THR A 171 3.26 -10.77 -7.59
C THR A 171 4.57 -10.25 -8.17
N ASP A 172 5.69 -10.88 -7.81
CA ASP A 172 7.05 -10.47 -8.13
C ASP A 172 8.00 -11.65 -8.36
N ARG A 173 9.30 -11.37 -8.50
CA ARG A 173 10.37 -12.37 -8.70
C ARG A 173 11.26 -12.58 -7.47
N GLY A 174 10.74 -12.37 -6.26
CA GLY A 174 11.49 -12.31 -5.01
C GLY A 174 12.24 -10.99 -4.88
N GLY A 175 13.34 -10.98 -4.12
CA GLY A 175 14.12 -9.78 -3.85
C GLY A 175 14.02 -9.38 -2.39
N GLU A 176 13.84 -8.08 -2.13
CA GLU A 176 13.75 -7.54 -0.79
C GLU A 176 12.60 -6.54 -0.67
N SER A 177 11.93 -6.53 0.48
CA SER A 177 11.00 -5.48 0.87
C SER A 177 11.35 -4.98 2.27
N TRP A 178 10.94 -3.77 2.62
CA TRP A 178 11.03 -3.30 4.00
C TRP A 178 9.88 -3.90 4.81
N SER A 179 10.20 -4.64 5.86
CA SER A 179 9.19 -5.27 6.71
C SER A 179 9.41 -4.99 8.19
N GLU A 180 8.33 -5.11 8.95
CA GLU A 180 8.34 -5.22 10.40
C GLU A 180 7.90 -6.64 10.75
N SER A 181 8.85 -7.48 11.19
CA SER A 181 8.55 -8.83 11.66
C SER A 181 9.14 -9.06 13.05
N THR A 182 8.48 -9.90 13.84
CA THR A 182 9.01 -10.32 15.14
C THR A 182 10.24 -11.21 14.99
N GLU A 183 10.35 -11.93 13.86
CA GLU A 183 11.43 -12.87 13.55
C GLU A 183 12.69 -12.19 13.02
N ASP A 184 12.57 -11.25 12.08
CA ASP A 184 13.70 -10.59 11.40
C ASP A 184 13.94 -9.15 11.88
N GLY A 185 13.01 -8.59 12.67
CA GLY A 185 13.06 -7.20 13.12
C GLY A 185 12.49 -6.22 12.08
N CYS A 186 12.88 -4.95 12.19
CA CYS A 186 12.44 -3.88 11.29
C CYS A 186 13.57 -3.50 10.32
N GLY A 187 13.40 -3.81 9.03
CA GLY A 187 14.42 -3.53 8.02
C GLY A 187 14.16 -4.23 6.67
N PRO A 188 15.13 -4.18 5.75
CA PRO A 188 15.08 -4.97 4.52
C PRO A 188 15.04 -6.48 4.84
N SER A 189 13.99 -7.14 4.40
CA SER A 189 13.79 -8.59 4.53
C SER A 189 13.74 -9.22 3.15
N LYS A 190 14.44 -10.35 3.00
CA LYS A 190 14.40 -11.11 1.75
C LYS A 190 13.06 -11.82 1.61
N GLY A 191 12.50 -11.75 0.41
CA GLY A 191 11.22 -12.36 0.14
C GLY A 191 10.53 -11.73 -1.05
N GLY A 192 9.27 -12.09 -1.23
CA GLY A 192 8.42 -11.65 -2.32
C GLY A 192 7.22 -12.56 -2.46
N VAL A 193 6.31 -12.16 -3.33
CA VAL A 193 5.06 -12.84 -3.62
C VAL A 193 5.17 -13.45 -5.01
N GLY A 194 5.69 -14.68 -5.11
CA GLY A 194 5.85 -15.33 -6.41
C GLY A 194 4.51 -15.77 -7.03
N ASP A 195 4.36 -15.62 -8.34
CA ASP A 195 3.25 -16.23 -9.09
C ASP A 195 3.16 -17.75 -8.85
N LYS A 196 1.95 -18.30 -8.65
CA LYS A 196 1.75 -19.76 -8.69
C LYS A 196 1.89 -20.28 -10.13
N GLY A 197 2.75 -21.28 -10.31
CA GLY A 197 2.81 -22.10 -11.52
C GLY A 197 3.59 -21.55 -12.72
N ALA A 198 3.83 -20.23 -12.85
CA ALA A 198 4.68 -19.68 -13.91
C ALA A 198 5.15 -18.25 -13.63
N LYS A 199 6.40 -17.91 -14.02
CA LYS A 199 6.93 -16.53 -13.96
C LYS A 199 6.24 -15.66 -15.01
N LYS A 200 5.26 -14.85 -14.60
CA LYS A 200 4.56 -13.96 -15.53
C LYS A 200 5.45 -12.75 -15.87
N PRO A 201 5.31 -12.17 -17.08
CA PRO A 201 5.85 -10.84 -17.37
C PRO A 201 5.01 -9.76 -16.67
N TYR A 202 5.45 -8.50 -16.71
CA TYR A 202 4.67 -7.39 -16.17
C TYR A 202 3.27 -7.34 -16.81
N GLY A 203 2.23 -7.29 -15.98
CA GLY A 203 0.85 -7.15 -16.47
C GLY A 203 -0.22 -7.68 -15.52
N ILE A 204 -1.49 -7.46 -15.89
CA ILE A 204 -2.66 -7.96 -15.18
C ILE A 204 -3.10 -9.29 -15.79
N PHE A 205 -3.25 -10.31 -14.95
CA PHE A 205 -3.74 -11.64 -15.34
C PHE A 205 -4.97 -11.99 -14.50
N LEU A 206 -6.14 -12.01 -15.14
CA LEU A 206 -7.42 -12.39 -14.51
C LEU A 206 -7.54 -13.92 -14.39
N ASP A 207 -6.63 -14.50 -13.62
CA ASP A 207 -6.57 -15.91 -13.31
C ASP A 207 -6.30 -16.07 -11.80
N PRO A 208 -7.33 -16.40 -10.99
CA PRO A 208 -7.18 -16.50 -9.55
C PRO A 208 -6.29 -17.67 -9.12
N SER A 209 -6.01 -18.63 -10.00
CA SER A 209 -5.11 -19.76 -9.68
C SER A 209 -3.65 -19.32 -9.54
N LEU A 210 -3.29 -18.14 -10.07
CA LEU A 210 -1.97 -17.54 -9.97
C LEU A 210 -1.67 -16.92 -8.60
N ALA A 211 -2.71 -16.54 -7.85
CA ALA A 211 -2.57 -15.80 -6.60
C ALA A 211 -2.09 -16.70 -5.44
N PRO A 212 -0.93 -16.42 -4.81
CA PRO A 212 -0.39 -17.29 -3.77
C PRO A 212 -1.12 -17.21 -2.41
N PHE A 213 -1.57 -16.02 -1.97
CA PHE A 213 -2.06 -15.83 -0.60
C PHE A 213 -3.56 -16.07 -0.39
N GLY A 214 -4.42 -15.63 -1.32
CA GLY A 214 -5.85 -15.53 -1.05
C GLY A 214 -6.78 -15.77 -2.23
N LYS A 215 -8.09 -15.74 -1.93
CA LYS A 215 -9.14 -15.71 -2.95
C LYS A 215 -9.26 -14.28 -3.46
N VAL A 216 -8.77 -14.03 -4.67
CA VAL A 216 -8.86 -12.76 -5.41
C VAL A 216 -9.33 -13.07 -6.84
N ASP A 217 -9.43 -12.07 -7.71
CA ASP A 217 -9.87 -12.26 -9.10
C ASP A 217 -8.69 -12.54 -10.06
N GLY A 218 -7.47 -12.20 -9.66
CA GLY A 218 -6.27 -12.39 -10.47
C GLY A 218 -5.02 -11.80 -9.80
N VAL A 219 -3.99 -11.59 -10.61
CA VAL A 219 -2.71 -11.01 -10.16
C VAL A 219 -2.31 -9.80 -11.00
N LEU A 220 -1.63 -8.85 -10.35
CA LEU A 220 -0.78 -7.87 -11.01
C LEU A 220 0.66 -8.35 -10.89
N SER A 221 1.20 -8.96 -11.94
CA SER A 221 2.61 -9.36 -11.93
C SER A 221 3.49 -8.17 -12.24
N LEU A 222 4.48 -7.93 -11.38
CA LEU A 222 5.52 -6.92 -11.59
C LEU A 222 6.59 -7.43 -12.56
N GLY A 223 6.74 -8.75 -12.71
CA GLY A 223 7.74 -9.34 -13.60
C GLY A 223 9.20 -8.96 -13.29
N VAL A 224 9.48 -8.44 -12.10
CA VAL A 224 10.81 -8.00 -11.64
C VAL A 224 11.02 -8.41 -10.18
N PRO A 225 12.28 -8.53 -9.72
CA PRO A 225 12.56 -8.64 -8.30
C PRO A 225 12.27 -7.30 -7.59
N LEU A 226 11.85 -7.38 -6.33
CA LEU A 226 11.62 -6.25 -5.45
C LEU A 226 12.93 -5.68 -4.90
N THR A 227 12.92 -4.38 -4.65
CA THR A 227 13.94 -3.70 -3.87
C THR A 227 13.29 -3.02 -2.66
N SER A 228 13.95 -3.11 -1.51
CA SER A 228 13.42 -2.54 -0.26
C SER A 228 13.37 -1.01 -0.32
N SER A 229 12.25 -0.42 0.11
CA SER A 229 12.08 1.02 0.27
C SER A 229 12.07 1.39 1.76
N PRO A 230 13.10 2.08 2.26
CA PRO A 230 13.19 2.43 3.69
C PRO A 230 12.16 3.50 4.10
N PRO A 231 11.97 3.73 5.42
CA PRO A 231 11.09 4.78 5.93
C PRO A 231 11.44 6.15 5.38
N ALA A 232 10.41 6.93 5.04
CA ALA A 232 10.59 8.26 4.48
C ALA A 232 11.10 9.28 5.52
N ALA A 233 10.69 9.14 6.78
CA ALA A 233 11.09 10.03 7.87
C ALA A 233 12.50 9.72 8.43
N GLY A 234 13.17 8.68 7.92
CA GLY A 234 14.45 8.20 8.45
C GLY A 234 14.29 7.21 9.61
N GLU A 235 15.35 7.05 10.39
CA GLU A 235 15.34 6.17 11.57
C GLU A 235 14.53 6.83 12.70
N PRO A 236 13.58 6.12 13.34
CA PRO A 236 12.86 6.65 14.48
C PRO A 236 13.78 6.93 15.67
N SER A 237 13.42 7.93 16.48
CA SER A 237 14.10 8.24 17.73
C SER A 237 13.07 8.30 18.87
N PRO A 238 13.17 7.43 19.90
CA PRO A 238 14.21 6.40 20.08
C PRO A 238 14.06 5.23 19.09
N ILE A 239 15.17 4.54 18.79
CA ILE A 239 15.16 3.36 17.90
C ILE A 239 14.30 2.25 18.53
N PRO A 240 13.28 1.71 17.82
CA PRO A 240 12.40 0.68 18.35
C PRO A 240 13.09 -0.67 18.47
N ALA A 241 12.54 -1.55 19.32
CA ALA A 241 13.14 -2.85 19.63
C ALA A 241 13.34 -3.73 18.39
N CYS A 242 12.36 -3.77 17.48
CA CYS A 242 12.47 -4.51 16.22
C CYS A 242 13.64 -4.01 15.36
N ARG A 243 13.87 -2.69 15.31
CA ARG A 243 14.97 -2.11 14.53
C ARG A 243 16.32 -2.39 15.17
N LYS A 244 16.42 -2.32 16.51
CA LYS A 244 17.62 -2.74 17.25
C LYS A 244 17.98 -4.19 16.98
N LYS A 245 16.98 -5.09 17.00
CA LYS A 245 17.16 -6.51 16.66
C LYS A 245 17.75 -6.67 15.26
N PHE A 246 17.09 -6.09 14.25
CA PHE A 246 17.55 -6.14 12.86
C PHE A 246 19.01 -5.67 12.74
N LEU A 247 19.34 -4.52 13.33
CA LEU A 247 20.69 -3.95 13.28
C LEU A 247 21.73 -4.84 13.98
N SER A 248 21.37 -5.52 15.06
CA SER A 248 22.29 -6.43 15.74
C SER A 248 22.62 -7.69 14.93
N GLU A 249 21.68 -8.14 14.09
CA GLU A 249 21.82 -9.33 13.25
C GLU A 249 22.47 -9.01 11.89
N HIS A 250 22.39 -7.75 11.46
CA HIS A 250 22.84 -7.29 10.14
C HIS A 250 23.96 -6.24 10.19
N GLN A 251 24.56 -6.02 11.36
CA GLN A 251 25.77 -5.20 11.47
C GLN A 251 26.89 -5.85 10.65
N THR A 252 27.30 -5.16 9.58
CA THR A 252 28.61 -5.40 9.00
C THR A 252 29.64 -5.01 10.06
N VAL A 253 30.36 -6.00 10.59
CA VAL A 253 31.61 -5.72 11.31
C VAL A 253 32.42 -4.82 10.39
N PRO A 254 32.80 -3.59 10.80
CA PRO A 254 33.74 -2.81 10.01
C PRO A 254 34.97 -3.69 9.84
N LYS A 255 35.34 -4.02 8.61
CA LYS A 255 36.70 -4.51 8.34
C LYS A 255 37.60 -3.36 8.76
N ASN A 256 38.18 -3.46 9.96
CA ASN A 256 39.24 -2.56 10.37
C ASN A 256 40.33 -2.59 9.28
N PRO A 257 40.89 -1.43 8.92
CA PRO A 257 41.91 -1.33 7.87
C PRO A 257 43.15 -2.17 8.18
#